data_AF-A0A6B0RGG0-F1
#
_entry.id   AF-A0A6B0RGG0-F1
#
_cell.length_a   1.000
_cell.length_b   1.000
_cell.length_c   1.000
_cell.angle_alpha   90.00
_cell.angle_beta   90.00
_cell.angle_gamma   90.00
#
_symmetry.space_group_name_H-M   'P 1'
#
loop_
_entity.id
_entity.type
_entity.pdbx_description
1 polymer ?
#
loop_
_entity_poly.entity_id
_entity_poly.type
_entity_poly.pdbx_seq_one_letter_code
_entity_poly.pdbx_strand_id
1 'polypeptide(L)'
;MHDEAVTRIDGQILQLTEPWNLLGQSQCPRLVDPCGVSATTPILFALEGFNAHVISRIDYDLKEAMQDNQQLQFVWRGSRSLSAQQEIFTHVLDQFGYCS
;
A
#
# COMPACT_ATOMS: atom_id res chain seq x y z
N MET A 1 -0.06 1.38 11.11
CA MET A 1 -0.94 0.60 10.22
C MET A 1 -2.36 1.00 10.54
N HIS A 2 -3.14 1.42 9.54
CA HIS A 2 -4.55 1.75 9.67
C HIS A 2 -5.39 0.76 8.87
N ASP A 3 -6.69 0.69 9.14
CA ASP A 3 -7.62 -0.06 8.31
C ASP A 3 -7.92 0.70 7.00
N GLU A 4 -8.02 -0.01 5.88
CA GLU A 4 -8.18 0.60 4.55
C GLU A 4 -9.63 0.64 4.04
N ALA A 5 -10.58 0.04 4.78
CA ALA A 5 -11.99 -0.01 4.40
C ALA A 5 -12.86 1.02 5.16
N VAL A 6 -12.58 1.23 6.44
CA VAL A 6 -13.41 2.00 7.38
C VAL A 6 -12.74 3.30 7.84
N THR A 7 -11.44 3.48 7.59
CA THR A 7 -10.73 4.73 7.93
C THR A 7 -10.96 5.80 6.89
N ARG A 8 -11.39 6.98 7.33
CA ARG A 8 -11.52 8.16 6.48
C ARG A 8 -10.14 8.75 6.15
N ILE A 9 -10.03 9.38 4.98
CA ILE A 9 -8.75 9.86 4.40
C ILE A 9 -8.00 10.81 5.34
N ASP A 10 -8.69 11.69 6.04
CA ASP A 10 -8.10 12.59 7.04
C ASP A 10 -7.45 11.84 8.21
N GLY A 11 -8.05 10.76 8.67
CA GLY A 11 -7.46 9.88 9.68
C GLY A 11 -6.21 9.17 9.17
N GLN A 12 -6.21 8.76 7.91
CA GLN A 12 -5.02 8.16 7.27
C GLN A 12 -3.87 9.17 7.17
N ILE A 13 -4.16 10.41 6.76
CA ILE A 13 -3.17 11.50 6.67
C ILE A 13 -2.61 11.81 8.05
N LEU A 14 -3.46 12.01 9.07
CA LEU A 14 -3.02 12.33 10.41
C LEU A 14 -2.07 11.25 10.96
N GLN A 15 -2.46 9.97 10.85
CA GLN A 15 -1.64 8.87 11.31
C GLN A 15 -0.31 8.74 10.54
N LEU A 16 -0.25 9.20 9.29
CA LEU A 16 0.96 9.20 8.49
C LEU A 16 1.91 10.34 8.88
N THR A 17 1.37 11.54 9.17
CA THR A 17 2.16 12.75 9.44
C THR A 17 2.66 12.86 10.88
N GLU A 18 1.92 12.34 11.87
CA GLU A 18 2.33 12.36 13.29
C GLU A 18 3.70 11.71 13.54
N PRO A 19 3.95 10.44 13.15
CA PRO A 19 5.26 9.82 13.34
C PRO A 19 6.33 10.45 12.44
N TRP A 20 5.95 10.99 11.28
CA TRP A 20 6.87 11.67 10.36
C TRP A 20 7.54 12.88 11.01
N ASN A 21 6.76 13.70 11.71
CA ASN A 21 7.24 14.89 12.41
C ASN A 21 8.13 14.54 13.62
N LEU A 22 7.98 13.34 14.18
CA LEU A 22 8.71 12.90 15.36
C LEU A 22 10.00 12.13 15.03
N LEU A 23 9.97 11.29 14.00
CA LEU A 23 11.02 10.29 13.72
C LEU A 23 11.76 10.54 12.40
N GLY A 24 11.25 11.44 11.54
CA GLY A 24 11.80 11.71 10.22
C GLY A 24 11.48 10.63 9.18
N GLN A 25 11.68 10.99 7.91
CA GLN A 25 11.38 10.17 6.74
C GLN A 25 12.35 8.99 6.66
N SER A 26 12.00 7.84 7.25
CA SER A 26 12.83 6.65 7.16
C SER A 26 12.03 5.39 7.46
N GLN A 27 11.36 4.84 6.45
CA GLN A 27 11.00 3.41 6.29
C GLN A 27 10.06 3.20 5.10
N CYS A 28 10.25 2.12 4.33
CA CYS A 28 9.23 1.69 3.37
C CYS A 28 7.95 1.28 4.11
N PRO A 29 6.78 1.84 3.77
CA PRO A 29 5.54 1.49 4.43
C PRO A 29 5.18 0.04 4.13
N ARG A 30 4.84 -0.70 5.19
CA ARG A 30 4.45 -2.11 5.14
C ARG A 30 3.04 -2.25 5.71
N LEU A 31 2.08 -2.63 4.87
CA LEU A 31 0.66 -2.87 5.21
C LEU A 31 0.35 -4.34 5.05
N VAL A 32 0.58 -5.07 6.12
CA VAL A 32 0.55 -6.53 6.10
C VAL A 32 -0.80 -7.10 6.55
N ASP A 33 -1.49 -6.41 7.46
CA ASP A 33 -2.70 -6.90 8.11
C ASP A 33 -4.01 -6.08 7.89
N PRO A 34 -4.15 -5.19 6.88
CA PRO A 34 -5.48 -4.70 6.50
C PRO A 34 -6.32 -5.79 5.84
N CYS A 35 -7.60 -5.91 6.17
CA CYS A 35 -8.54 -6.83 5.51
C CYS A 35 -8.94 -6.29 4.13
N GLY A 36 -8.01 -6.37 3.17
CA GLY A 36 -8.13 -5.75 1.84
C GLY A 36 -7.44 -4.39 1.78
N VAL A 37 -7.18 -3.93 0.55
CA VAL A 37 -6.37 -2.74 0.28
C VAL A 37 -7.15 -1.74 -0.57
N SER A 38 -7.07 -0.47 -0.23
CA SER A 38 -7.69 0.65 -0.94
C SER A 38 -6.69 1.35 -1.86
N ALA A 39 -7.17 1.96 -2.94
CA ALA A 39 -6.34 2.76 -3.83
C ALA A 39 -5.87 4.08 -3.18
N THR A 40 -6.49 4.52 -2.09
CA THR A 40 -6.16 5.79 -1.41
C THR A 40 -4.79 5.75 -0.73
N THR A 41 -4.49 4.66 -0.03
CA THR A 41 -3.24 4.47 0.72
C THR A 41 -1.98 4.56 -0.15
N PRO A 42 -1.86 3.83 -1.28
CA PRO A 42 -0.71 3.95 -2.17
C PRO A 42 -0.57 5.33 -2.81
N ILE A 43 -1.69 6.02 -3.09
CA ILE A 43 -1.66 7.41 -3.57
C ILE A 43 -1.06 8.34 -2.52
N LEU A 44 -1.54 8.26 -1.27
CA LEU A 44 -1.02 9.10 -0.19
C LEU A 44 0.47 8.86 0.02
N PHE A 45 0.92 7.61 -0.05
CA PHE A 45 2.34 7.32 0.05
C PHE A 45 3.17 7.86 -1.11
N ALA A 46 2.67 7.77 -2.34
CA ALA A 46 3.34 8.38 -3.49
C ALA A 46 3.48 9.90 -3.31
N LEU A 47 2.43 10.57 -2.79
CA LEU A 47 2.43 12.01 -2.53
C LEU A 47 3.39 12.43 -1.42
N GLU A 48 3.54 11.61 -0.37
CA GLU A 48 4.52 11.83 0.71
C GLU A 48 5.97 11.47 0.28
N GLY A 49 6.17 11.01 -0.95
CA GLY A 49 7.49 10.74 -1.54
C GLY A 49 8.04 9.34 -1.30
N PHE A 50 7.20 8.39 -0.88
CA PHE A 50 7.62 6.98 -0.81
C PHE A 50 7.74 6.36 -2.20
N ASN A 51 8.77 5.56 -2.42
CA ASN A 51 9.01 4.90 -3.70
C ASN A 51 8.31 3.54 -3.84
N ALA A 52 8.04 2.86 -2.72
CA ALA A 52 7.52 1.50 -2.70
C ALA A 52 6.59 1.24 -1.52
N HIS A 53 5.67 0.30 -1.71
CA HIS A 53 4.68 -0.13 -0.73
C HIS A 53 4.52 -1.66 -0.79
N VAL A 54 4.39 -2.30 0.37
CA VAL A 54 4.19 -3.76 0.47
C VAL A 54 2.83 -4.11 1.07
N ILE A 55 2.09 -4.99 0.41
CA ILE A 55 0.79 -5.51 0.84
C ILE A 55 0.79 -7.04 0.95
N SER A 56 -0.17 -7.62 1.69
CA SER A 56 -0.27 -9.08 1.86
C SER A 56 -1.66 -9.65 1.55
N ARG A 57 -2.69 -9.06 2.14
CA ARG A 57 -4.07 -9.52 2.06
C ARG A 57 -4.77 -8.97 0.81
N ILE A 58 -4.82 -9.81 -0.22
CA ILE A 58 -5.65 -9.65 -1.41
C ILE A 58 -6.53 -10.88 -1.57
N ASP A 59 -7.50 -10.83 -2.49
CA ASP A 59 -8.32 -11.98 -2.83
C ASP A 59 -7.47 -13.21 -3.20
N TYR A 60 -7.89 -14.40 -2.75
CA TYR A 60 -7.13 -15.64 -2.88
C TYR A 60 -6.96 -16.04 -4.35
N ASP A 61 -8.03 -15.99 -5.14
CA ASP A 61 -8.03 -16.36 -6.56
C ASP A 61 -7.17 -15.37 -7.35
N LEU A 62 -7.27 -14.07 -7.03
CA LEU A 62 -6.40 -13.04 -7.60
C LEU A 62 -4.93 -13.30 -7.28
N LYS A 63 -4.61 -13.69 -6.04
CA LYS A 63 -3.23 -13.95 -5.61
C LYS A 63 -2.62 -15.12 -6.35
N GLU A 64 -3.36 -16.22 -6.48
CA GLU A 64 -2.94 -17.40 -7.24
C GLU A 64 -2.70 -17.04 -8.71
N ALA A 65 -3.64 -16.32 -9.34
CA ALA A 65 -3.49 -15.85 -10.71
C ALA A 65 -2.26 -14.93 -10.88
N MET A 66 -1.99 -14.05 -9.91
CA MET A 66 -0.81 -13.17 -9.95
C MET A 66 0.49 -13.94 -9.73
N GLN A 67 0.49 -15.02 -8.95
CA GLN A 67 1.64 -15.90 -8.77
C GLN A 67 1.98 -16.63 -10.07
N ASP A 68 0.98 -17.24 -10.71
CA ASP A 68 1.15 -17.98 -11.96
C ASP A 68 1.70 -17.10 -13.08
N ASN A 69 1.27 -15.83 -13.12
CA ASN A 69 1.66 -14.87 -14.15
C ASN A 69 2.85 -13.99 -13.76
N GLN A 70 3.49 -14.22 -12.60
CA GLN A 70 4.61 -13.40 -12.08
C GLN A 70 4.27 -11.90 -11.92
N GLN A 71 3.03 -11.59 -11.53
CA GLN A 71 2.49 -10.22 -11.43
C GLN A 71 2.39 -9.69 -10.00
N LEU A 72 3.02 -10.35 -9.01
CA LEU A 72 3.05 -9.88 -7.61
C LEU A 72 3.79 -8.54 -7.40
N GLN A 73 4.45 -8.02 -8.44
CA GLN A 73 5.13 -6.73 -8.43
C GLN A 73 4.59 -5.89 -9.58
N PHE A 74 4.03 -4.73 -9.26
CA PHE A 74 3.42 -3.84 -10.25
C PHE A 74 3.48 -2.38 -9.82
N VAL A 75 3.29 -1.48 -10.79
CA VAL A 75 3.12 -0.05 -10.51
C VAL A 75 1.64 0.22 -10.28
N TRP A 76 1.29 0.65 -9.07
CA TRP A 76 -0.09 0.99 -8.74
C TRP A 76 -0.42 2.41 -9.19
N ARG A 77 -1.44 2.54 -10.03
CA ARG A 77 -2.06 3.81 -10.44
C ARG A 77 -3.46 3.95 -9.84
N GLY A 78 -3.57 4.59 -8.68
CA GLY A 78 -4.83 4.64 -7.94
C GLY A 78 -5.87 5.63 -8.50
N SER A 79 -5.42 6.68 -9.21
CA SER A 79 -6.30 7.71 -9.77
C SER A 79 -6.01 7.98 -11.24
N ARG A 80 -7.07 8.07 -12.05
CA ARG A 80 -6.96 8.43 -13.48
C ARG A 80 -6.69 9.92 -13.70
N SER A 81 -7.15 10.78 -12.78
CA SER A 81 -7.05 12.24 -12.93
C SER A 81 -5.72 12.81 -12.47
N LEU A 82 -5.00 12.10 -11.59
CA LEU A 82 -3.80 12.61 -10.92
C LEU A 82 -2.47 12.11 -11.54
N SER A 83 -2.55 11.31 -12.62
CA SER A 83 -1.44 10.95 -13.51
C SER A 83 -0.17 10.40 -12.80
N ALA A 84 1.00 10.54 -13.42
CA ALA A 84 2.27 9.93 -13.01
C ALA A 84 2.80 10.35 -11.63
N GLN A 85 2.28 11.43 -11.04
CA GLN A 85 2.69 11.89 -9.71
C GLN A 85 2.26 10.96 -8.57
N GLN A 86 1.38 9.99 -8.86
CA GLN A 86 0.80 9.08 -7.86
C GLN A 86 1.10 7.61 -8.15
N GLU A 87 2.14 7.35 -8.93
CA GLU A 87 2.61 5.99 -9.18
C GLU A 87 3.49 5.53 -8.04
N ILE A 88 3.20 4.33 -7.50
CA ILE A 88 4.04 3.70 -6.48
C ILE A 88 4.28 2.24 -6.83
N PHE A 89 5.52 1.79 -6.65
CA PHE A 89 5.84 0.39 -6.79
C PHE A 89 5.18 -0.40 -5.66
N THR A 90 4.34 -1.37 -6.01
CA THR A 90 3.64 -2.22 -5.04
C THR A 90 4.10 -3.65 -5.17
N HIS A 91 4.46 -4.24 -4.03
CA HIS A 91 4.75 -5.66 -3.93
C HIS A 91 3.72 -6.36 -3.06
N VAL A 92 3.15 -7.44 -3.59
CA VAL A 92 2.27 -8.38 -2.87
C VAL A 92 3.12 -9.51 -2.33
N LEU A 93 3.06 -9.76 -1.01
CA LEU A 93 3.73 -10.92 -0.40
C LEU A 93 3.19 -12.21 -1.00
N ASP A 94 4.06 -13.19 -1.22
CA ASP A 94 3.73 -14.50 -1.79
C ASP A 94 2.96 -15.40 -0.81
N GLN A 95 3.31 -15.37 0.47
CA GLN A 95 2.65 -16.20 1.48
C GLN A 95 1.29 -15.65 1.92
N PHE A 96 0.36 -16.53 2.31
CA PHE A 96 -0.93 -16.14 2.89
C PHE A 96 -0.83 -15.65 4.34
N GLY A 97 0.30 -15.91 4.98
CA GLY A 97 0.69 -15.34 6.27
C GLY A 97 1.84 -14.35 6.11
N TYR A 98 2.19 -13.67 7.20
CA TYR A 98 3.28 -12.69 7.24
C TYR A 98 4.33 -12.96 8.32
N CYS A 99 4.12 -14.03 9.09
CA CYS A 99 5.10 -14.57 10.02
C CYS A 99 5.60 -15.89 9.42
N SER A 100 6.89 -15.95 9.09
CA SER A 100 7.63 -17.17 8.76
C SER A 100 8.50 -17.57 9.93
#